data_AF-A0A382J075-F1
#
_entry.id   AF-A0A382J075-F1
#
_cell.length_a   1.000
_cell.length_b   1.000
_cell.length_c   1.000
_cell.angle_alpha   90.00
_cell.angle_beta   90.00
_cell.angle_gamma   90.00
#
_symmetry.space_group_name_H-M   'P 1'
#
loop_
_entity.id
_entity.type
_entity.pdbx_description
1 polymer ?
#
loop_
_entity_poly.entity_id
_entity_poly.type
_entity_poly.pdbx_seq_one_letter_code
_entity_poly.pdbx_strand_id
1 'polypeptide(L)'
;MILIDAHLDLSMNALNWDRDLELDVHELRRREAGMAQKGRAHGTTTLPEMRRGEVALSLATVICRVAWPGSPATGAANQQIAYSKAQGQLAYYRIL
;
A
#
# COMPACT_ATOMS: atom_id res chain seq x y z
N MET A 1 -21.56 11.08 -8.71
CA MET A 1 -21.67 10.41 -7.39
C MET A 1 -20.40 10.74 -6.63
N ILE A 2 -20.45 11.09 -5.34
CA ILE A 2 -19.23 11.34 -4.56
C ILE A 2 -18.81 10.03 -3.91
N LEU A 3 -17.64 9.50 -4.27
CA LEU A 3 -17.07 8.32 -3.64
C LEU A 3 -15.97 8.75 -2.66
N ILE A 4 -16.14 8.35 -1.41
CA ILE A 4 -15.15 8.53 -0.34
C ILE A 4 -14.66 7.16 0.06
N ASP A 5 -13.37 6.95 -0.11
CA ASP A 5 -12.70 5.77 0.38
C ASP A 5 -12.26 5.98 1.85
N ALA A 6 -12.55 5.00 2.69
CA ALA A 6 -12.24 5.05 4.12
C ALA A 6 -10.95 4.29 4.47
N HIS A 7 -10.43 3.45 3.58
CA HIS A 7 -9.29 2.61 3.89
C HIS A 7 -8.64 1.99 2.64
N LEU A 8 -7.43 2.45 2.30
CA LEU A 8 -6.56 1.82 1.32
C LEU A 8 -5.12 1.70 1.83
N ASP A 9 -4.52 0.55 1.57
CA ASP A 9 -3.13 0.23 1.92
C ASP A 9 -2.10 0.80 0.92
N LEU A 10 -2.29 2.04 0.45
CA LEU A 10 -1.48 2.61 -0.65
C LEU A 10 0.01 2.66 -0.29
N SER A 11 0.39 3.42 0.73
CA SER A 11 1.78 3.59 1.16
C SER A 11 2.45 2.28 1.61
N MET A 12 1.67 1.34 2.16
CA MET A 12 2.16 0.00 2.49
C MET A 12 2.55 -0.77 1.22
N ASN A 13 1.73 -0.72 0.18
CA ASN A 13 2.06 -1.28 -1.13
C ASN A 13 3.27 -0.57 -1.75
N ALA A 14 3.34 0.75 -1.69
CA ALA A 14 4.47 1.50 -2.22
C ALA A 14 5.79 1.10 -1.55
N LEU A 15 5.85 1.17 -0.22
CA LEU A 15 7.11 1.03 0.51
C LEU A 15 7.50 -0.42 0.80
N ASN A 16 6.56 -1.33 1.03
CA ASN A 16 6.90 -2.74 1.33
C ASN A 16 7.00 -3.60 0.07
N TRP A 17 6.26 -3.26 -0.98
CA TRP A 17 6.27 -4.01 -2.23
C TRP A 17 7.07 -3.31 -3.33
N ASP A 18 7.60 -2.11 -3.10
CA ASP A 18 8.31 -1.33 -4.12
C ASP A 18 7.43 -1.07 -5.35
N ARG A 19 6.17 -0.70 -5.09
CA ARG A 19 5.17 -0.44 -6.11
C ARG A 19 5.08 1.04 -6.39
N ASP A 20 5.37 1.43 -7.61
CA ASP A 20 5.13 2.78 -8.09
C ASP A 20 3.62 2.99 -8.30
N LEU A 21 3.00 3.84 -7.46
CA LEU A 21 1.56 4.12 -7.49
C LEU A 21 1.18 5.19 -8.51
N GLU A 22 2.14 5.81 -9.19
CA GLU A 22 1.85 6.73 -10.31
C GLU A 22 1.56 5.97 -11.61
N LEU A 23 1.93 4.68 -11.67
CA LEU A 23 1.62 3.79 -12.79
C LEU A 23 0.17 3.33 -12.77
N ASP A 24 -0.39 3.06 -13.95
CA ASP A 24 -1.62 2.29 -14.03
C ASP A 24 -1.40 0.83 -13.60
N VAL A 25 -2.46 0.18 -13.14
CA VAL A 25 -2.39 -1.21 -12.63
C VAL A 25 -1.93 -2.21 -13.68
N HIS A 26 -2.10 -1.96 -14.98
CA HIS A 26 -1.60 -2.88 -16.00
C HIS A 26 -0.09 -2.80 -16.12
N GLU A 27 0.49 -1.60 -16.14
CA GLU A 27 1.94 -1.43 -16.12
C GLU A 27 2.57 -1.95 -14.83
N LEU A 28 1.97 -1.66 -13.68
CA LEU A 28 2.43 -2.19 -12.40
C LEU A 28 2.49 -3.72 -12.43
N ARG A 29 1.42 -4.38 -12.90
CA ARG A 29 1.37 -5.85 -13.00
C ARG A 29 2.36 -6.41 -14.01
N ARG A 30 2.61 -5.71 -15.12
CA ARG A 30 3.64 -6.09 -16.10
C ARG A 30 5.03 -6.09 -15.48
N ARG A 31 5.38 -5.07 -14.69
CA ARG A 31 6.68 -4.98 -14.01
C ARG A 31 6.90 -6.07 -12.97
N GLU A 32 5.83 -6.52 -12.33
CA GLU A 32 5.87 -7.60 -11.35
C GLU A 32 5.75 -9.01 -11.97
N ALA A 33 5.62 -9.12 -13.29
CA ALA A 33 5.42 -10.40 -13.97
C ALA A 33 6.61 -11.36 -13.70
N GLY A 34 6.29 -12.59 -13.31
CA GLY A 34 7.28 -13.62 -13.00
C GLY A 34 7.89 -13.56 -11.60
N MET A 35 7.56 -12.56 -10.77
CA MET A 35 7.98 -12.54 -9.37
C MET A 35 7.19 -13.57 -8.55
N ALA A 36 7.89 -14.37 -7.73
CA ALA A 36 7.31 -15.52 -7.06
C ALA A 36 6.52 -15.19 -5.78
N GLN A 37 6.66 -14.00 -5.21
CA GLN A 37 5.97 -13.65 -3.96
C GLN A 37 4.44 -13.57 -4.16
N LYS A 38 3.68 -14.07 -3.19
CA LYS A 38 2.21 -14.05 -3.21
C LYS A 38 1.69 -12.61 -3.40
N GLY A 39 0.92 -12.37 -4.46
CA GLY A 39 0.28 -11.07 -4.72
C GLY A 39 1.04 -10.15 -5.66
N ARG A 40 2.24 -10.53 -6.12
CA ARG A 40 2.90 -9.91 -7.28
C ARG A 40 2.05 -10.07 -8.53
N ALA A 41 2.04 -9.06 -9.39
CA ALA A 41 1.23 -8.98 -10.59
C ALA A 41 -0.30 -9.05 -10.35
N HIS A 42 -0.75 -8.79 -9.11
CA HIS A 42 -2.16 -8.78 -8.73
C HIS A 42 -2.62 -7.45 -8.10
N GLY A 43 -1.84 -6.37 -8.18
CA GLY A 43 -2.24 -5.06 -7.65
C GLY A 43 -3.55 -4.56 -8.28
N THR A 44 -4.52 -4.13 -7.48
CA THR A 44 -5.89 -3.79 -7.95
C THR A 44 -6.15 -2.31 -8.12
N THR A 45 -5.33 -1.46 -7.49
CA THR A 45 -5.52 -0.01 -7.47
C THR A 45 -4.19 0.72 -7.39
N THR A 46 -4.17 1.92 -7.95
CA THR A 46 -3.09 2.93 -7.94
C THR A 46 -3.72 4.32 -8.08
N LEU A 47 -2.94 5.40 -8.05
CA LEU A 47 -3.49 6.77 -8.15
C LEU A 47 -4.27 7.01 -9.46
N PRO A 48 -3.80 6.54 -10.65
CA PRO A 48 -4.59 6.60 -11.88
C PRO A 48 -5.96 5.89 -11.78
N GLU A 49 -6.01 4.76 -11.10
CA GLU A 49 -7.24 3.98 -10.96
C GLU A 49 -8.24 4.62 -10.01
N MET A 50 -7.76 5.26 -8.95
CA MET A 50 -8.59 6.10 -8.08
C MET A 50 -9.18 7.29 -8.85
N ARG A 51 -8.38 7.94 -9.72
CA ARG A 51 -8.88 9.03 -10.57
C ARG A 51 -9.93 8.53 -11.56
N ARG A 52 -9.68 7.40 -12.21
CA ARG A 52 -10.62 6.77 -13.18
C ARG A 52 -11.92 6.34 -12.52
N GLY A 53 -11.85 5.87 -11.27
CA GLY A 53 -13.00 5.50 -10.45
C GLY A 53 -13.72 6.69 -9.80
N GLU A 54 -13.34 7.92 -10.12
CA GLU A 54 -13.92 9.15 -9.56
C GLU A 54 -13.93 9.19 -8.02
N VAL A 55 -12.88 8.63 -7.40
CA VAL A 55 -12.66 8.69 -5.95
C VAL A 55 -12.33 10.13 -5.57
N ALA A 56 -13.26 10.80 -4.87
CA ALA A 56 -13.14 12.22 -4.52
C ALA A 56 -12.25 12.45 -3.29
N LEU A 57 -12.24 11.51 -2.35
CA LEU A 57 -11.46 11.58 -1.12
C LEU A 57 -11.07 10.16 -0.69
N SER A 58 -9.84 9.99 -0.20
CA SER A 58 -9.41 8.75 0.45
C SER A 58 -8.75 9.07 1.78
N LEU A 59 -9.07 8.29 2.82
CA LEU A 59 -8.38 8.34 4.10
C LEU A 59 -7.07 7.56 4.01
N ALA A 60 -5.97 8.29 3.89
CA ALA A 60 -4.62 7.74 3.76
C ALA A 60 -4.23 6.93 5.02
N THR A 61 -4.22 5.60 4.89
CA THR A 61 -3.86 4.71 5.99
C THR A 61 -2.34 4.58 6.10
N VAL A 62 -1.83 4.69 7.33
CA VAL A 62 -0.48 4.23 7.70
C VAL A 62 -0.61 2.99 8.57
N ILE A 63 0.03 1.90 8.18
CA ILE A 63 -0.18 0.60 8.80
C ILE A 63 1.12 -0.19 8.91
N CYS A 64 1.43 -0.61 10.13
CA CYS A 64 2.43 -1.64 10.38
C CYS A 64 2.03 -2.42 11.63
N ARG A 65 1.90 -3.74 11.49
CA ARG A 65 1.60 -4.61 12.62
C ARG A 65 2.88 -5.11 13.29
N VAL A 66 2.82 -5.29 14.60
CA VAL A 66 3.85 -6.03 15.35
C VAL A 66 3.56 -7.53 15.21
N ALA A 67 4.62 -8.33 15.08
CA ALA A 67 4.50 -9.79 15.09
C ALA A 67 4.07 -10.26 16.48
N TRP A 68 3.03 -11.09 16.53
CA TRP A 68 2.47 -11.61 17.79
C TRP A 68 2.70 -13.13 17.88
N PRO A 69 3.07 -13.69 19.05
CA PRO A 69 3.17 -15.14 19.21
C PRO A 69 1.87 -15.85 18.81
N GLY A 70 1.97 -16.86 17.93
CA GLY A 70 0.82 -17.63 17.44
C GLY A 70 0.00 -16.97 16.32
N SER A 71 0.35 -15.75 15.90
CA SER A 71 -0.28 -15.13 14.72
C SER A 71 0.28 -15.74 13.42
N PRO A 72 -0.57 -16.12 12.45
CA PRO A 72 -0.12 -16.55 11.13
C PRO A 72 0.40 -15.38 10.26
N ALA A 73 0.12 -14.14 10.64
CA ALA A 73 0.58 -12.95 9.93
C ALA A 73 1.96 -12.50 10.40
N THR A 74 2.82 -12.15 9.44
CA THR A 74 4.13 -11.56 9.69
C THR A 74 4.00 -10.09 10.14
N GLY A 75 5.00 -9.56 10.85
CA GLY A 75 4.98 -8.20 11.36
C GLY A 75 6.36 -7.68 11.77
N ALA A 76 6.41 -6.43 12.21
CA ALA A 76 7.60 -5.83 12.81
C ALA A 76 7.95 -6.51 14.15
N ALA A 77 9.24 -6.52 14.51
CA ALA A 77 9.69 -7.20 15.73
C ALA A 77 9.20 -6.53 17.03
N ASN A 78 8.92 -5.22 17.00
CA ASN A 78 8.40 -4.47 18.14
C ASN A 78 7.63 -3.22 17.69
N GLN A 79 7.04 -2.52 18.67
CA GLN A 79 6.23 -1.32 18.45
C GLN A 79 7.04 -0.16 17.87
N GLN A 80 8.30 0.03 18.29
CA GLN A 80 9.14 1.11 17.79
C GLN A 80 9.41 0.95 16.30
N ILE A 81 9.75 -0.26 15.84
CA ILE A 81 9.96 -0.56 14.42
C ILE A 81 8.64 -0.39 13.64
N ALA A 82 7.51 -0.85 14.19
CA ALA A 82 6.21 -0.66 13.56
C ALA A 82 5.87 0.83 13.38
N TYR A 83 6.09 1.63 14.42
CA TYR A 83 5.89 3.07 14.38
C TYR A 83 6.82 3.74 13.36
N SER A 84 8.11 3.41 13.33
CA SER A 84 9.06 3.95 12.34
C SER A 84 8.63 3.65 10.91
N LYS A 85 8.14 2.43 10.63
CA LYS A 85 7.58 2.08 9.31
C LYS A 85 6.34 2.90 8.97
N ALA A 86 5.42 3.08 9.92
CA ALA A 86 4.25 3.92 9.73
C ALA A 86 4.62 5.40 9.50
N GLN A 87 5.68 5.91 10.15
CA GLN A 87 6.21 7.25 9.87
C GLN A 87 6.81 7.36 8.46
N GLY A 88 7.47 6.32 7.96
CA GLY A 88 7.91 6.27 6.56
C GLY A 88 6.73 6.34 5.58
N GLN A 89 5.65 5.62 5.88
CA GLN A 89 4.41 5.70 5.10
C GLN A 89 3.76 7.09 5.15
N LEU A 90 3.76 7.75 6.31
CA LEU A 90 3.30 9.14 6.44
C LEU A 90 4.17 10.11 5.63
N ALA A 91 5.49 9.92 5.68
CA ALA A 91 6.43 10.73 4.89
C ALA A 91 6.19 10.56 3.39
N TYR A 92 5.89 9.34 2.92
CA TYR A 92 5.54 9.08 1.54
C TYR A 92 4.33 9.90 1.08
N TYR A 93 3.23 9.89 1.86
CA TYR A 93 2.06 10.72 1.54
C TYR A 93 2.29 12.23 1.62
N ARG A 94 3.30 12.70 2.37
CA ARG A 94 3.66 14.13 2.44
C ARG A 94 4.49 14.60 1.24
N ILE A 95 5.12 13.67 0.52
CA ILE A 95 5.93 13.95 -0.66
C ILE A 95 5.08 13.92 -1.93
N LEU A 96 4.09 13.02 -1.99
CA LEU A 96 3.06 12.97 -3.03
C LEU A 96 2.18 14.22 -3.04
#